data_AF-A0A226E1N7-F1
#
_entry.id   AF-A0A226E1N7-F1
#
_cell.length_a   1.000
_cell.length_b   1.000
_cell.length_c   1.000
_cell.angle_alpha   90.00
_cell.angle_beta   90.00
_cell.angle_gamma   90.00
#
_symmetry.space_group_name_H-M   'P 1'
#
loop_
_entity.id
_entity.type
_entity.pdbx_description
1 polymer ?
#
loop_
_entity_poly.entity_id
_entity_poly.type
_entity_poly.pdbx_seq_one_letter_code
_entity_poly.pdbx_strand_id
1 'polypeptide(L)'
;MDMESDMGVRLEKPDNLIWVEQVIMNNLETSYDPTMEVESSSSGPDNPLREQHDLKLMIAEIEMRDESYFGDDRISTLSRLVTSRIKYLVEGEDEERNHFWIIKIPSILPQERELARIFDVYKREICFYTEILPAMKMWVESQYIDNLIEFQVPCCYYGKFLRPNDKEPDMELLDHILEAESLLVLEDLRAVQYGKRHFGKGMEVSEVFAAVNEICKFHAVSYAMQSKSKEPLHWKELHFSHDFAIFYDALFHKGFEVFKNFLSNRPDERRAEEILKAMNHLNNNALHVFKGLVRPTSEFPTTLVHMDLWSDNLLFRVKEEDAEMPLEEADLDCTIIDWQMVSVGRPTHDIALLTILSMDSDLRRDILHLVLEYYHQLFERTMGWFDLEMPFTYDQLILEFSNSCLLAVMMATCSMDLVLMDENAQTRLLDAIRDLLDDKILVAE
;
A
#
# COMPACT_ATOMS: atom_id res chain seq x y z
N MET A 1 37.23 -9.23 -26.28
CA MET A 1 35.86 -9.53 -26.74
C MET A 1 35.20 -9.97 -25.47
N ASP A 2 34.88 -8.96 -24.67
CA ASP A 2 34.53 -9.08 -23.26
C ASP A 2 33.24 -8.29 -23.12
N MET A 3 32.15 -9.03 -22.92
CA MET A 3 30.87 -8.47 -22.51
C MET A 3 30.95 -8.39 -20.99
N GLU A 4 31.26 -7.20 -20.47
CA GLU A 4 31.00 -6.89 -19.07
C GLU A 4 29.49 -6.72 -18.90
N SER A 5 28.98 -7.47 -17.93
CA SER A 5 27.63 -7.47 -17.41
C SER A 5 27.19 -6.07 -17.01
N ASP A 6 26.06 -5.65 -17.57
CA ASP A 6 25.31 -4.46 -17.21
C ASP A 6 24.79 -4.63 -15.77
N MET A 7 25.59 -4.18 -14.78
CA MET A 7 25.11 -4.06 -13.42
C MET A 7 24.05 -2.97 -13.40
N GLY A 8 22.82 -3.32 -13.05
CA GLY A 8 21.71 -2.40 -12.84
C GLY A 8 22.10 -1.28 -11.87
N VAL A 9 22.57 -0.17 -12.43
CA VAL A 9 22.81 1.07 -11.69
C VAL A 9 21.43 1.63 -11.36
N ARG A 10 21.01 1.47 -10.10
CA ARG A 10 19.97 2.34 -9.54
C ARG A 10 20.45 3.77 -9.68
N LEU A 11 19.86 4.50 -10.64
CA LEU A 11 20.11 5.91 -10.86
C LEU A 11 19.88 6.66 -9.54
N GLU A 12 20.94 7.30 -9.04
CA GLU A 12 20.84 8.19 -7.88
C GLU A 12 19.76 9.24 -8.13
N LYS A 13 18.92 9.49 -7.12
CA LYS A 13 17.83 10.47 -7.17
C LYS A 13 18.41 11.83 -7.59
N PRO A 14 17.94 12.45 -8.68
CA PRO A 14 18.25 13.86 -8.92
C PRO A 14 17.61 14.67 -7.80
N ASP A 15 18.39 15.50 -7.10
CA ASP A 15 17.95 16.43 -6.04
C ASP A 15 17.01 17.56 -6.55
N ASN A 16 16.36 17.36 -7.69
CA ASN A 16 15.67 18.36 -8.48
C ASN A 16 14.17 18.47 -8.15
N LEU A 17 13.85 18.67 -6.86
CA LEU A 17 12.49 18.98 -6.36
C LEU A 17 11.81 20.10 -7.15
N ILE A 18 12.59 21.07 -7.66
CA ILE A 18 12.10 22.22 -8.43
C ILE A 18 11.55 21.80 -9.80
N TRP A 19 12.14 20.77 -10.42
CA TRP A 19 11.76 20.40 -11.78
C TRP A 19 10.52 19.52 -11.82
N VAL A 20 10.35 18.58 -10.89
CA VAL A 20 9.15 17.73 -10.83
C VAL A 20 7.88 18.59 -10.70
N GLU A 21 7.92 19.61 -9.84
CA GLU A 21 6.81 20.57 -9.71
C GLU A 21 6.62 21.33 -11.03
N GLN A 22 7.64 21.99 -11.60
CA GLN A 22 7.50 22.72 -12.88
C GLN A 22 7.02 21.87 -14.06
N VAL A 23 7.47 20.62 -14.15
CA VAL A 23 7.13 19.68 -15.22
C VAL A 23 5.68 19.24 -15.13
N ILE A 24 5.22 18.90 -13.93
CA ILE A 24 3.84 18.50 -13.69
C ILE A 24 2.91 19.70 -13.84
N MET A 25 3.30 20.85 -13.26
CA MET A 25 2.56 22.11 -13.29
C MET A 25 2.26 22.60 -14.71
N ASN A 26 3.23 22.49 -15.63
CA ASN A 26 3.08 23.01 -16.98
C ASN A 26 2.31 22.09 -17.94
N ASN A 27 2.04 20.82 -17.56
CA ASN A 27 1.55 19.79 -18.49
C ASN A 27 0.25 19.10 -18.05
N LEU A 28 -0.27 19.36 -16.84
CA LEU A 28 -1.58 18.85 -16.40
C LEU A 28 -2.78 19.56 -17.04
N GLU A 29 -2.57 20.66 -17.77
CA GLU A 29 -3.65 21.41 -18.45
C GLU A 29 -4.11 20.77 -19.77
N THR A 30 -3.27 19.96 -20.43
CA THR A 30 -3.53 19.48 -21.80
C THR A 30 -4.29 18.16 -21.87
N SER A 31 -4.53 17.47 -20.74
CA SER A 31 -5.16 16.15 -20.72
C SER A 31 -6.69 16.16 -20.58
N TYR A 32 -7.35 17.31 -20.69
CA TYR A 32 -8.82 17.42 -20.71
C TYR A 32 -9.32 18.34 -21.85
N ASP A 33 -9.04 17.94 -23.10
CA ASP A 33 -9.76 18.45 -24.28
C ASP A 33 -9.87 17.33 -25.33
N PRO A 34 -11.07 16.88 -25.75
CA PRO A 34 -11.22 15.83 -26.77
C PRO A 34 -10.76 16.24 -28.17
N THR A 35 -10.37 17.50 -28.37
CA THR A 35 -10.08 18.05 -29.69
C THR A 35 -9.03 19.16 -29.62
N MET A 36 -7.73 18.87 -29.48
CA MET A 36 -6.70 19.70 -30.16
C MET A 36 -5.27 19.14 -30.09
N GLU A 37 -4.59 19.24 -31.24
CA GLU A 37 -3.13 19.19 -31.39
C GLU A 37 -2.52 20.46 -30.77
N VAL A 38 -1.40 20.33 -30.04
CA VAL A 38 -0.68 21.49 -29.48
C VAL A 38 0.74 21.55 -30.06
N GLU A 39 1.03 22.64 -30.78
CA GLU A 39 2.37 23.10 -31.13
C GLU A 39 2.97 23.97 -30.00
N SER A 40 4.29 23.85 -29.83
CA SER A 40 5.13 24.50 -28.83
C SER A 40 5.30 26.02 -29.02
N SER A 41 5.44 26.77 -27.91
CA SER A 41 6.63 27.58 -27.56
C SER A 41 6.29 28.68 -26.54
N SER A 42 7.11 28.81 -25.49
CA SER A 42 7.53 30.15 -25.01
C SER A 42 8.76 30.07 -24.10
N SER A 43 9.68 31.00 -24.37
CA SER A 43 10.91 31.29 -23.62
C SER A 43 10.66 32.41 -22.60
N GLY A 44 11.11 32.25 -21.36
CA GLY A 44 11.10 33.28 -20.31
C GLY A 44 12.42 33.35 -19.53
N PRO A 45 12.77 34.50 -18.90
CA PRO A 45 14.15 35.00 -18.80
C PRO A 45 14.94 34.59 -17.54
N ASP A 46 16.27 34.67 -17.70
CA ASP A 46 17.36 34.41 -16.76
C ASP A 46 17.20 35.03 -15.35
N ASN A 47 17.57 34.26 -14.33
CA ASN A 47 17.93 34.78 -12.99
C ASN A 47 19.21 34.06 -12.50
N PRO A 48 20.28 34.78 -12.07
CA PRO A 48 21.58 34.17 -11.85
C PRO A 48 21.83 33.76 -10.39
N LEU A 49 22.70 32.74 -10.22
CA LEU A 49 23.50 32.33 -9.05
C LEU A 49 23.01 31.14 -8.21
N ARG A 50 23.56 29.95 -8.51
CA ARG A 50 24.46 29.17 -7.64
C ARG A 50 25.10 28.03 -8.44
N GLU A 51 26.43 28.00 -8.49
CA GLU A 51 27.20 26.89 -9.08
C GLU A 51 27.20 25.70 -8.09
N GLN A 52 26.20 24.84 -8.19
CA GLN A 52 26.40 23.40 -8.07
C GLN A 52 26.53 22.87 -9.50
N HIS A 53 27.40 21.89 -9.73
CA HIS A 53 27.42 21.15 -10.99
C HIS A 53 26.14 20.28 -11.07
N ASP A 54 24.99 20.93 -11.20
CA ASP A 54 23.73 20.27 -11.50
C ASP A 54 23.78 19.91 -12.98
N LEU A 55 23.80 18.61 -13.26
CA LEU A 55 23.57 18.12 -14.63
C LEU A 55 22.29 18.78 -15.15
N LYS A 56 22.38 19.60 -16.20
CA LYS A 56 21.17 20.16 -16.80
C LYS A 56 20.45 19.05 -17.54
N LEU A 57 19.26 18.75 -17.07
CA LEU A 57 18.38 17.84 -17.75
C LEU A 57 17.50 18.65 -18.73
N MET A 58 17.43 18.21 -19.99
CA MET A 58 16.56 18.80 -21.01
C MET A 58 15.39 17.85 -21.25
N ILE A 59 14.16 18.27 -20.93
CA ILE A 59 12.96 17.50 -21.29
C ILE A 59 12.73 17.62 -22.78
N ALA A 60 12.66 16.46 -23.44
CA ALA A 60 12.34 16.34 -24.84
C ALA A 60 10.82 16.15 -25.04
N GLU A 61 10.19 15.33 -24.21
CA GLU A 61 8.78 14.96 -24.37
C GLU A 61 8.17 14.54 -23.02
N ILE A 62 6.89 14.83 -22.83
CA ILE A 62 6.08 14.36 -21.71
C ILE A 62 4.79 13.80 -22.27
N GLU A 63 4.54 12.51 -22.05
CA GLU A 63 3.25 11.87 -22.33
C GLU A 63 2.54 11.64 -21.00
N MET A 64 1.31 12.13 -20.83
CA MET A 64 0.47 11.82 -19.66
C MET A 64 -0.81 11.12 -20.08
N ARG A 65 -1.26 10.16 -19.26
CA ARG A 65 -2.52 9.42 -19.47
C ARG A 65 -3.27 9.30 -18.15
N ASP A 66 -4.55 9.68 -18.15
CA ASP A 66 -5.43 9.46 -17.00
C ASP A 66 -5.85 7.98 -16.99
N GLU A 67 -5.40 7.25 -15.97
CA GLU A 67 -5.68 5.83 -15.79
C GLU A 67 -6.84 5.60 -14.83
N SER A 68 -7.50 6.66 -14.34
CA SER A 68 -8.65 6.54 -13.43
C SER A 68 -9.82 5.76 -14.05
N TYR A 69 -9.79 5.55 -15.38
CA TYR A 69 -10.76 4.81 -16.16
C TYR A 69 -10.15 3.61 -16.92
N PHE A 70 -8.82 3.43 -16.88
CA PHE A 70 -8.11 2.36 -17.56
C PHE A 70 -7.57 1.38 -16.52
N GLY A 71 -8.39 0.41 -16.15
CA GLY A 71 -7.97 -0.64 -15.22
C GLY A 71 -9.01 -0.85 -14.14
N ASP A 72 -10.11 -1.43 -14.59
CA ASP A 72 -11.19 -1.95 -13.76
C ASP A 72 -12.09 -0.89 -13.11
N ASP A 73 -13.26 -0.62 -13.73
CA ASP A 73 -14.36 0.21 -13.20
C ASP A 73 -14.91 -0.27 -11.82
N ARG A 74 -14.28 -1.30 -11.24
CA ARG A 74 -14.65 -2.05 -10.04
C ARG A 74 -13.99 -1.53 -8.76
N ILE A 75 -12.90 -0.77 -8.82
CA ILE A 75 -12.19 -0.29 -7.63
C ILE A 75 -12.36 1.22 -7.53
N SER A 76 -13.16 1.68 -6.55
CA SER A 76 -13.19 3.09 -6.14
C SER A 76 -11.80 3.45 -5.62
N THR A 77 -10.98 4.08 -6.46
CA THR A 77 -9.70 4.60 -6.02
C THR A 77 -9.97 5.94 -5.33
N LEU A 78 -9.66 6.02 -4.03
CA LEU A 78 -9.73 7.29 -3.29
C LEU A 78 -8.87 8.38 -3.94
N SER A 79 -7.92 8.00 -4.79
CA SER A 79 -7.12 8.87 -5.65
C SER A 79 -7.46 8.68 -7.12
N ARG A 80 -7.34 9.75 -7.92
CA ARG A 80 -7.17 9.66 -9.37
C ARG A 80 -5.71 9.33 -9.68
N LEU A 81 -5.51 8.42 -10.63
CA LEU A 81 -4.19 7.94 -11.06
C LEU A 81 -3.89 8.48 -12.46
N VAL A 82 -2.76 9.16 -12.60
CA VAL A 82 -2.24 9.63 -13.89
C VAL A 82 -0.88 8.99 -14.12
N THR A 83 -0.68 8.32 -15.25
CA THR A 83 0.63 7.80 -15.63
C THR A 83 1.33 8.80 -16.52
N SER A 84 2.64 8.89 -16.38
CA SER A 84 3.46 9.81 -17.16
C SER A 84 4.72 9.13 -17.65
N ARG A 85 5.07 9.35 -18.92
CA ARG A 85 6.37 9.03 -19.48
C ARG A 85 7.09 10.34 -19.79
N ILE A 86 8.26 10.51 -19.19
CA ILE A 86 9.09 11.70 -19.38
C ILE A 86 10.35 11.28 -20.11
N LYS A 87 10.51 11.83 -21.30
CA LYS A 87 11.71 11.67 -22.11
C LYS A 87 12.63 12.86 -21.88
N TYR A 88 13.88 12.60 -21.50
CA TYR A 88 14.85 13.65 -21.19
C TYR A 88 16.25 13.30 -21.69
N LEU A 89 17.06 14.35 -21.87
CA LEU A 89 18.48 14.29 -22.22
C LEU A 89 19.29 14.87 -21.07
N VAL A 90 20.45 14.27 -20.79
CA VAL A 90 21.41 14.80 -19.80
C VAL A 90 22.43 15.65 -20.55
N GLU A 91 22.68 16.89 -20.09
CA GLU A 91 23.67 17.76 -20.72
C GLU A 91 25.05 17.09 -20.74
N GLY A 92 25.60 16.92 -21.95
CA GLY A 92 26.87 16.22 -22.18
C GLY A 92 26.71 14.74 -22.59
N GLU A 93 25.50 14.21 -22.60
CA GLU A 93 25.17 12.88 -23.12
C GLU A 93 24.30 12.99 -24.38
N ASP A 94 24.60 12.15 -25.38
CA ASP A 94 23.77 12.02 -26.59
C ASP A 94 22.62 11.00 -26.42
N GLU A 95 22.53 10.36 -25.25
CA GLU A 95 21.55 9.30 -24.98
C GLU A 95 20.25 9.85 -24.38
N GLU A 96 19.14 9.55 -25.05
CA GLU A 96 17.80 9.87 -24.56
C GLU A 96 17.37 8.87 -23.50
N ARG A 97 16.92 9.36 -22.34
CA ARG A 97 16.44 8.55 -21.23
C ARG A 97 14.94 8.73 -21.01
N ASN A 98 14.30 7.73 -20.40
CA ASN A 98 12.88 7.76 -20.06
C ASN A 98 12.71 7.54 -18.55
N HIS A 99 11.83 8.32 -17.94
CA HIS A 99 11.26 8.04 -16.62
C HIS A 99 9.76 7.76 -16.75
N PHE A 100 9.28 6.75 -16.01
CA PHE A 100 7.87 6.40 -15.96
C PHE A 100 7.35 6.65 -14.54
N TRP A 101 6.30 7.46 -14.42
CA TRP A 101 5.72 7.88 -13.15
C TRP A 101 4.25 7.48 -13.03
N ILE A 102 3.85 7.17 -11.79
CA ILE A 102 2.47 7.15 -11.33
C ILE A 102 2.27 8.39 -10.47
N ILE A 103 1.33 9.23 -10.87
CA ILE A 103 0.94 10.46 -10.19
C ILE A 103 -0.41 10.22 -9.52
N LYS A 104 -0.41 10.18 -8.20
CA LYS A 104 -1.61 10.11 -7.35
C LYS A 104 -2.04 11.53 -6.98
N ILE A 105 -3.28 11.87 -7.32
CA ILE A 105 -3.95 13.11 -6.90
C ILE A 105 -5.36 12.79 -6.37
N PRO A 106 -5.99 13.68 -5.59
CA PRO A 106 -7.32 13.43 -5.05
C PRO A 106 -8.35 13.07 -6.12
N SER A 107 -9.28 12.18 -5.76
CA SER A 107 -10.40 11.85 -6.63
C SER A 107 -11.18 13.10 -7.06
N ILE A 108 -11.77 13.05 -8.25
CA ILE A 108 -12.70 14.07 -8.75
C ILE A 108 -14.06 13.98 -8.03
N LEU A 109 -14.40 12.84 -7.44
CA LEU A 109 -15.68 12.61 -6.78
C LEU A 109 -15.68 13.18 -5.35
N PRO A 110 -16.58 14.12 -5.01
CA PRO A 110 -16.59 14.76 -3.69
C PRO A 110 -16.75 13.79 -2.51
N GLN A 111 -17.50 12.71 -2.70
CA GLN A 111 -17.74 11.70 -1.64
C GLN A 111 -16.47 10.91 -1.33
N GLU A 112 -15.69 10.56 -2.36
CA GLU A 112 -14.40 9.86 -2.20
C GLU A 112 -13.35 10.79 -1.58
N ARG A 113 -13.37 12.09 -1.91
CA ARG A 113 -12.51 13.09 -1.24
C ARG A 113 -12.85 13.25 0.23
N GLU A 114 -14.14 13.33 0.58
CA GLU A 114 -14.56 13.42 1.98
C GLU A 114 -14.13 12.17 2.76
N LEU A 115 -14.30 10.99 2.16
CA LEU A 115 -13.83 9.73 2.72
C LEU A 115 -12.31 9.76 2.93
N ALA A 116 -11.55 10.13 1.90
CA ALA A 116 -10.10 10.26 1.97
C ALA A 116 -9.64 11.21 3.10
N ARG A 117 -10.37 12.30 3.36
CA ARG A 117 -10.10 13.25 4.45
C ARG A 117 -10.37 12.67 5.82
N ILE A 118 -11.49 11.96 6.01
CA ILE A 118 -11.81 11.30 7.30
C ILE A 118 -10.75 10.26 7.69
N PHE A 119 -10.19 9.58 6.69
CA PHE A 119 -9.20 8.53 6.87
C PHE A 119 -7.75 9.06 6.86
N ASP A 120 -7.54 10.34 6.54
CA ASP A 120 -6.24 10.96 6.32
C ASP A 120 -5.38 10.21 5.26
N VAL A 121 -6.00 9.53 4.28
CA VAL A 121 -5.30 8.57 3.39
C VAL A 121 -4.15 9.20 2.62
N TYR A 122 -4.35 10.39 2.04
CA TYR A 122 -3.29 11.08 1.29
C TYR A 122 -2.15 11.51 2.19
N LYS A 123 -2.47 11.96 3.40
CA LYS A 123 -1.50 12.47 4.36
C LYS A 123 -0.65 11.34 4.92
N ARG A 124 -1.26 10.18 5.17
CA ARG A 124 -0.58 8.94 5.57
C ARG A 124 0.37 8.45 4.49
N GLU A 125 -0.10 8.33 3.25
CA GLU A 125 0.72 7.82 2.14
C GLU A 125 1.90 8.77 1.85
N ILE A 126 1.64 10.09 1.81
CA ILE A 126 2.72 11.08 1.63
C ILE A 126 3.72 10.99 2.78
N CYS A 127 3.27 11.01 4.04
CA CYS A 127 4.14 10.90 5.21
C CYS A 127 4.99 9.62 5.18
N PHE A 128 4.42 8.49 4.74
CA PHE A 128 5.17 7.25 4.56
C PHE A 128 6.37 7.45 3.64
N TYR A 129 6.13 7.95 2.43
CA TYR A 129 7.18 8.10 1.43
C TYR A 129 8.17 9.24 1.73
N THR A 130 7.72 10.33 2.35
CA THR A 130 8.55 11.53 2.55
C THR A 130 9.25 11.59 3.91
N GLU A 131 8.74 10.88 4.92
CA GLU A 131 9.26 10.95 6.29
C GLU A 131 9.60 9.56 6.86
N ILE A 132 8.64 8.64 6.88
CA ILE A 132 8.77 7.36 7.60
C ILE A 132 9.78 6.43 6.92
N LEU A 133 9.59 6.13 5.63
CA LEU A 133 10.46 5.24 4.87
C LEU A 133 11.91 5.79 4.81
N PRO A 134 12.16 7.09 4.51
CA PRO A 134 13.50 7.65 4.61
C PRO A 134 14.12 7.48 6.00
N ALA A 135 13.37 7.75 7.07
CA ALA A 135 13.86 7.57 8.44
C ALA A 135 14.20 6.11 8.76
N MET A 136 13.40 5.15 8.27
CA MET A 136 13.69 3.72 8.41
C MET A 136 14.96 3.33 7.66
N LYS A 137 15.12 3.77 6.40
CA LYS A 137 16.31 3.50 5.59
C LYS A 137 17.58 4.08 6.24
N MET A 138 17.55 5.36 6.63
CA MET A 138 18.66 5.99 7.34
C MET A 138 18.99 5.29 8.67
N TRP A 139 17.97 4.80 9.39
CA TRP A 139 18.20 4.06 10.61
C TRP A 139 18.88 2.71 10.35
N VAL A 140 18.42 1.94 9.36
CA VAL A 140 19.05 0.67 8.95
C VAL A 140 20.51 0.89 8.52
N GLU A 141 20.77 1.91 7.69
CA GLU A 141 22.13 2.31 7.29
C GLU A 141 23.00 2.66 8.51
N SER A 142 22.44 3.39 9.49
CA SER A 142 23.17 3.72 10.73
C SER A 142 23.54 2.50 11.60
N GLN A 143 22.86 1.37 11.39
CA GLN A 143 23.18 0.09 12.03
C GLN A 143 24.20 -0.75 11.23
N TYR A 144 24.65 -0.27 10.06
CA TYR A 144 25.61 -0.96 9.16
C TYR A 144 25.12 -2.35 8.68
N ILE A 145 23.81 -2.47 8.41
CA ILE A 145 23.18 -3.69 7.88
C ILE A 145 22.29 -3.42 6.65
N ASP A 146 22.50 -2.28 5.98
CA ASP A 146 21.81 -1.88 4.75
C ASP A 146 21.98 -2.87 3.60
N ASN A 147 23.05 -3.67 3.62
CA ASN A 147 23.27 -4.79 2.71
C ASN A 147 22.40 -6.03 3.01
N LEU A 148 21.73 -6.08 4.17
CA LEU A 148 20.89 -7.21 4.60
C LEU A 148 19.39 -6.92 4.51
N ILE A 149 19.01 -5.64 4.63
CA ILE A 149 17.61 -5.21 4.61
C ILE A 149 17.41 -4.15 3.53
N GLU A 150 16.57 -4.51 2.57
CA GLU A 150 16.12 -3.61 1.54
C GLU A 150 14.59 -3.61 1.47
N PHE A 151 14.00 -2.41 1.52
CA PHE A 151 12.56 -2.21 1.41
C PHE A 151 12.16 -2.04 -0.06
N GLN A 152 11.36 -2.98 -0.57
CA GLN A 152 10.81 -2.97 -1.92
C GLN A 152 9.49 -2.19 -1.94
N VAL A 153 9.63 -0.92 -2.30
CA VAL A 153 8.55 0.06 -2.49
C VAL A 153 8.89 0.95 -3.69
N PRO A 154 7.91 1.49 -4.42
CA PRO A 154 8.18 2.42 -5.52
C PRO A 154 9.06 3.59 -5.07
N CYS A 155 9.98 4.03 -5.93
CA CYS A 155 10.71 5.27 -5.64
C CYS A 155 9.73 6.44 -5.60
N CYS A 156 9.75 7.21 -4.52
CA CYS A 156 9.04 8.49 -4.43
C CYS A 156 9.92 9.62 -4.96
N TYR A 157 9.41 10.34 -5.96
CA TYR A 157 10.03 11.50 -6.57
C TYR A 157 9.49 12.82 -6.01
N TYR A 158 8.22 12.85 -5.61
CA TYR A 158 7.59 14.02 -5.02
C TYR A 158 6.40 13.62 -4.16
N GLY A 159 6.20 14.28 -3.02
CA GLY A 159 5.04 14.07 -2.15
C GLY A 159 4.76 15.34 -1.36
N LYS A 160 3.58 15.93 -1.53
CA LYS A 160 3.20 17.15 -0.81
C LYS A 160 1.70 17.26 -0.62
N PHE A 161 1.31 17.64 0.59
CA PHE A 161 -0.05 18.07 0.87
C PHE A 161 -0.15 19.57 0.56
N LEU A 162 -0.95 19.94 -0.43
CA LEU A 162 -0.92 21.28 -1.02
C LEU A 162 -1.82 22.28 -0.29
N ARG A 163 -2.85 21.82 0.46
CA ARG A 163 -3.80 22.70 1.17
C ARG A 163 -4.03 22.27 2.62
N PRO A 164 -3.69 23.08 3.65
CA PRO A 164 -4.16 22.83 5.02
C PRO A 164 -5.68 22.98 5.13
N ASN A 165 -6.34 22.16 5.94
CA ASN A 165 -7.81 22.13 6.13
C ASN A 165 -8.46 23.48 6.49
N ASP A 166 -7.69 24.47 6.96
CA ASP A 166 -8.20 25.68 7.63
C ASP A 166 -7.89 27.01 6.89
N LYS A 167 -7.34 26.99 5.67
CA LYS A 167 -6.99 28.23 4.95
C LYS A 167 -7.93 28.51 3.77
N GLU A 168 -8.41 29.75 3.70
CA GLU A 168 -9.00 30.29 2.46
C GLU A 168 -7.95 30.38 1.34
N PRO A 169 -8.37 30.25 0.07
CA PRO A 169 -7.47 30.08 -1.08
C PRO A 169 -6.56 31.29 -1.32
N ASP A 170 -5.28 31.00 -1.59
CA ASP A 170 -4.34 31.98 -2.16
C ASP A 170 -4.47 31.96 -3.69
N MET A 171 -5.02 33.04 -4.24
CA MET A 171 -5.49 33.10 -5.63
C MET A 171 -4.37 33.22 -6.67
N GLU A 172 -3.12 33.49 -6.26
CA GLU A 172 -2.00 33.70 -7.21
C GLU A 172 -1.23 32.41 -7.57
N LEU A 173 -1.36 31.33 -6.79
CA LEU A 173 -0.70 30.04 -7.05
C LEU A 173 -1.61 29.03 -7.77
N LEU A 174 -2.88 29.40 -7.96
CA LEU A 174 -3.96 28.43 -8.15
C LEU A 174 -4.26 28.09 -9.61
N ASP A 175 -4.10 29.01 -10.56
CA ASP A 175 -4.73 28.90 -11.90
C ASP A 175 -4.31 27.67 -12.75
N HIS A 176 -3.23 26.96 -12.40
CA HIS A 176 -2.72 25.82 -13.18
C HIS A 176 -2.72 24.46 -12.42
N ILE A 177 -3.11 24.41 -11.12
CA ILE A 177 -3.26 23.16 -10.29
C ILE A 177 -4.66 23.03 -9.68
N LEU A 178 -5.69 23.63 -10.28
CA LEU A 178 -6.85 24.17 -9.56
C LEU A 178 -7.67 23.22 -8.63
N GLU A 179 -7.48 21.90 -8.61
CA GLU A 179 -8.23 20.97 -7.74
C GLU A 179 -7.43 19.98 -6.85
N ALA A 180 -6.10 19.93 -6.89
CA ALA A 180 -5.35 18.94 -6.09
C ALA A 180 -5.12 19.39 -4.62
N GLU A 181 -5.73 18.68 -3.66
CA GLU A 181 -5.47 18.82 -2.21
C GLU A 181 -4.12 18.18 -1.80
N SER A 182 -3.65 17.19 -2.56
CA SER A 182 -2.41 16.45 -2.36
C SER A 182 -1.79 16.06 -3.72
N LEU A 183 -0.48 15.83 -3.76
CA LEU A 183 0.23 15.33 -4.94
C LEU A 183 1.31 14.36 -4.50
N LEU A 184 1.28 13.13 -5.05
CA LEU A 184 2.30 12.10 -4.82
C LEU A 184 2.73 11.52 -6.17
N VAL A 185 4.04 11.49 -6.40
CA VAL A 185 4.67 11.05 -7.65
C VAL A 185 5.60 9.89 -7.32
N LEU A 186 5.24 8.73 -7.81
CA LEU A 186 5.92 7.46 -7.59
C LEU A 186 6.47 6.91 -8.91
N GLU A 187 7.44 6.02 -8.82
CA GLU A 187 7.92 5.21 -9.93
C GLU A 187 6.82 4.27 -10.46
N ASP A 188 6.67 4.22 -11.78
CA ASP A 188 5.84 3.22 -12.44
C ASP A 188 6.63 1.92 -12.65
N LEU A 189 6.44 0.97 -11.75
CA LEU A 189 7.18 -0.29 -11.73
C LEU A 189 6.82 -1.24 -12.90
N ARG A 190 5.77 -0.95 -13.68
CA ARG A 190 5.45 -1.73 -14.89
C ARG A 190 6.58 -1.65 -15.91
N ALA A 191 7.31 -0.53 -15.94
CA ALA A 191 8.48 -0.35 -16.81
C ALA A 191 9.63 -1.30 -16.48
N VAL A 192 9.71 -1.80 -15.24
CA VAL A 192 10.71 -2.76 -14.75
C VAL A 192 10.09 -4.15 -14.49
N GLN A 193 9.06 -4.49 -15.29
CA GLN A 193 8.42 -5.82 -15.36
C GLN A 193 7.69 -6.29 -14.10
N TYR A 194 7.42 -5.41 -13.15
CA TYR A 194 6.53 -5.74 -12.05
C TYR A 194 5.07 -5.77 -12.53
N GLY A 195 4.34 -6.80 -12.11
CA GLY A 195 2.94 -7.02 -12.49
C GLY A 195 2.03 -7.23 -11.28
N LYS A 196 0.76 -6.84 -11.43
CA LYS A 196 -0.31 -7.14 -10.47
C LYS A 196 -0.81 -8.58 -10.63
N ARG A 197 -1.36 -9.12 -9.55
CA ARG A 197 -2.33 -10.23 -9.62
C ARG A 197 -3.74 -9.69 -9.45
N HIS A 198 -4.71 -10.40 -10.02
CA HIS A 198 -6.11 -10.07 -9.85
C HIS A 198 -6.61 -10.63 -8.52
N PHE A 199 -7.22 -9.76 -7.69
CA PHE A 199 -7.89 -10.12 -6.44
C PHE A 199 -8.66 -11.43 -6.48
N GLY A 200 -9.51 -11.61 -7.50
CA GLY A 200 -10.36 -12.79 -7.64
C GLY A 200 -9.60 -14.10 -7.92
N LYS A 201 -8.41 -14.04 -8.52
CA LYS A 201 -7.63 -15.26 -8.77
C LYS A 201 -7.03 -15.83 -7.48
N GLY A 202 -6.77 -14.96 -6.50
CA GLY A 202 -5.97 -15.29 -5.34
C GLY A 202 -4.47 -15.40 -5.67
N MET A 203 -3.67 -15.58 -4.63
CA MET A 203 -2.21 -15.70 -4.73
C MET A 203 -1.77 -17.17 -4.78
N GLU A 204 -0.71 -17.40 -5.53
CA GLU A 204 0.04 -18.66 -5.54
C GLU A 204 0.97 -18.74 -4.31
N VAL A 205 1.47 -19.93 -4.00
CA VAL A 205 2.32 -20.17 -2.81
C VAL A 205 3.54 -19.25 -2.79
N SER A 206 4.32 -19.19 -3.87
CA SER A 206 5.53 -18.36 -3.96
C SER A 206 5.25 -16.88 -3.71
N GLU A 207 4.09 -16.38 -4.16
CA GLU A 207 3.64 -15.01 -3.97
C GLU A 207 3.32 -14.70 -2.50
N VAL A 208 2.67 -15.64 -1.80
CA VAL A 208 2.42 -15.50 -0.35
C VAL A 208 3.73 -15.37 0.41
N PHE A 209 4.69 -16.26 0.15
CA PHE A 209 5.98 -16.24 0.85
C PHE A 209 6.80 -14.99 0.50
N ALA A 210 6.78 -14.51 -0.76
CA ALA A 210 7.43 -13.26 -1.16
C ALA A 210 6.80 -12.04 -0.47
N ALA A 211 5.48 -11.97 -0.40
CA ALA A 211 4.76 -10.88 0.28
C ALA A 211 5.01 -10.86 1.79
N VAL A 212 4.98 -12.03 2.43
CA VAL A 212 5.28 -12.20 3.87
C VAL A 212 6.72 -11.80 4.17
N ASN A 213 7.65 -12.18 3.31
CA ASN A 213 9.05 -11.75 3.40
C ASN A 213 9.18 -10.23 3.36
N GLU A 214 8.51 -9.58 2.42
CA GLU A 214 8.61 -8.14 2.25
C GLU A 214 8.00 -7.37 3.43
N ILE A 215 6.76 -7.69 3.82
CA ILE A 215 6.10 -6.96 4.92
C ILE A 215 6.79 -7.19 6.27
N CYS A 216 7.37 -8.39 6.50
CA CYS A 216 8.09 -8.70 7.73
C CYS A 216 9.26 -7.74 7.97
N LYS A 217 9.92 -7.23 6.92
CA LYS A 217 11.00 -6.24 7.05
C LYS A 217 10.49 -4.97 7.74
N PHE A 218 9.34 -4.45 7.32
CA PHE A 218 8.74 -3.26 7.91
C PHE A 218 8.36 -3.48 9.37
N HIS A 219 7.74 -4.63 9.66
CA HIS A 219 7.35 -5.00 11.01
C HIS A 219 8.57 -5.08 11.95
N ALA A 220 9.57 -5.85 11.55
CA ALA A 220 10.75 -6.11 12.36
C ALA A 220 11.61 -4.85 12.55
N VAL A 221 11.88 -4.09 11.49
CA VAL A 221 12.69 -2.86 11.59
C VAL A 221 12.01 -1.80 12.45
N SER A 222 10.71 -1.57 12.25
CA SER A 222 9.99 -0.58 13.05
C SER A 222 9.88 -0.99 14.53
N TYR A 223 9.81 -2.30 14.84
CA TYR A 223 9.95 -2.78 16.21
C TYR A 223 11.35 -2.51 16.77
N ALA A 224 12.39 -2.86 16.01
CA ALA A 224 13.78 -2.70 16.44
C ALA A 224 14.14 -1.22 16.71
N MET A 225 13.66 -0.30 15.88
CA MET A 225 13.76 1.15 16.10
C MET A 225 13.22 1.54 17.47
N GLN A 226 12.00 1.10 17.81
CA GLN A 226 11.37 1.41 19.10
C GLN A 226 12.15 0.79 20.26
N SER A 227 12.56 -0.46 20.12
CA SER A 227 13.30 -1.19 21.17
C SER A 227 14.68 -0.57 21.48
N LYS A 228 15.42 -0.15 20.45
CA LYS A 228 16.75 0.46 20.62
C LYS A 228 16.66 1.90 21.15
N SER A 229 15.72 2.69 20.63
CA SER A 229 15.52 4.07 21.08
C SER A 229 14.78 4.19 22.41
N LYS A 230 14.03 3.15 22.79
CA LYS A 230 13.08 3.11 23.93
C LYS A 230 11.96 4.14 23.81
N GLU A 231 11.66 4.57 22.59
CA GLU A 231 10.58 5.50 22.27
C GLU A 231 9.60 4.87 21.28
N PRO A 232 8.30 5.16 21.37
CA PRO A 232 7.34 4.71 20.36
C PRO A 232 7.57 5.41 19.02
N LEU A 233 7.01 4.85 17.95
CA LEU A 233 6.91 5.56 16.66
C LEU A 233 6.11 6.85 16.87
N HIS A 234 6.67 7.99 16.48
CA HIS A 234 6.19 9.32 16.89
C HIS A 234 5.36 10.05 15.82
N TRP A 235 5.22 9.47 14.62
CA TRP A 235 4.45 10.07 13.53
C TRP A 235 2.95 10.04 13.85
N LYS A 236 2.37 11.22 14.06
CA LYS A 236 0.95 11.38 14.43
C LYS A 236 0.00 10.79 13.38
N GLU A 237 0.43 10.78 12.11
CA GLU A 237 -0.29 10.25 10.96
C GLU A 237 -0.56 8.75 11.09
N LEU A 238 0.21 8.00 11.88
CA LEU A 238 0.04 6.55 12.03
C LEU A 238 -1.09 6.14 12.99
N HIS A 239 -1.70 7.07 13.71
CA HIS A 239 -2.75 6.76 14.69
C HIS A 239 -4.14 7.00 14.11
N PHE A 240 -5.04 6.03 14.27
CA PHE A 240 -6.44 6.23 13.89
C PHE A 240 -7.11 7.28 14.77
N SER A 241 -7.79 8.24 14.12
CA SER A 241 -8.55 9.27 14.82
C SER A 241 -9.83 8.71 15.44
N HIS A 242 -10.46 9.49 16.33
CA HIS A 242 -11.78 9.12 16.84
C HIS A 242 -12.84 9.07 15.72
N ASP A 243 -12.73 10.01 14.78
CA ASP A 243 -13.63 10.13 13.63
C ASP A 243 -13.47 8.93 12.68
N PHE A 244 -12.23 8.45 12.47
CA PHE A 244 -11.97 7.21 11.75
C PHE A 244 -12.75 6.05 12.37
N ALA A 245 -12.68 5.87 13.69
CA ALA A 245 -13.33 4.74 14.34
C ALA A 245 -14.87 4.82 14.25
N ILE A 246 -15.47 6.02 14.37
CA ILE A 246 -16.91 6.22 14.19
C ILE A 246 -17.32 5.93 12.75
N PHE A 247 -16.54 6.43 11.79
CA PHE A 247 -16.87 6.23 10.39
C PHE A 247 -16.72 4.77 9.97
N TYR A 248 -15.67 4.10 10.46
CA TYR A 248 -15.47 2.67 10.25
C TYR A 248 -16.65 1.86 10.79
N ASP A 249 -17.19 2.20 11.96
CA ASP A 249 -18.39 1.57 12.50
C ASP A 249 -19.59 1.74 11.54
N ALA A 250 -19.80 2.94 11.01
CA ALA A 250 -20.85 3.18 10.01
C ALA A 250 -20.65 2.39 8.70
N LEU A 251 -19.41 2.29 8.21
CA LEU A 251 -19.08 1.45 7.05
C LEU A 251 -19.36 -0.01 7.33
N PHE A 252 -19.00 -0.52 8.50
CA PHE A 252 -19.24 -1.91 8.87
C PHE A 252 -20.74 -2.21 8.91
N HIS A 253 -21.56 -1.33 9.49
CA HIS A 253 -23.01 -1.48 9.50
C HIS A 253 -23.61 -1.49 8.08
N LYS A 254 -23.14 -0.60 7.20
CA LYS A 254 -23.56 -0.59 5.79
C LYS A 254 -23.17 -1.90 5.10
N GLY A 255 -21.92 -2.31 5.26
CA GLY A 255 -21.37 -3.54 4.71
C GLY A 255 -22.10 -4.78 5.20
N PHE A 256 -22.46 -4.82 6.48
CA PHE A 256 -23.24 -5.90 7.08
C PHE A 256 -24.63 -6.03 6.46
N GLU A 257 -25.33 -4.92 6.16
CA GLU A 257 -26.63 -4.99 5.47
C GLU A 257 -26.49 -5.54 4.04
N VAL A 258 -25.41 -5.19 3.33
CA VAL A 258 -25.08 -5.78 2.01
C VAL A 258 -24.79 -7.28 2.15
N PHE A 259 -23.96 -7.66 3.11
CA PHE A 259 -23.63 -9.05 3.42
C PHE A 259 -24.87 -9.89 3.75
N LYS A 260 -25.79 -9.35 4.56
CA LYS A 260 -27.04 -10.02 4.93
C LYS A 260 -27.93 -10.28 3.72
N ASN A 261 -28.05 -9.32 2.80
CA ASN A 261 -28.78 -9.51 1.55
C ASN A 261 -28.12 -10.56 0.66
N PHE A 262 -26.80 -10.50 0.55
CA PHE A 262 -26.00 -11.50 -0.17
C PHE A 262 -26.24 -12.91 0.38
N LEU A 263 -26.13 -13.11 1.69
CA LEU A 263 -26.33 -14.41 2.34
C LEU A 263 -27.78 -14.92 2.18
N SER A 264 -28.77 -14.02 2.28
CA SER A 264 -30.18 -14.36 2.10
C SER A 264 -30.51 -14.86 0.68
N ASN A 265 -29.69 -14.48 -0.31
CA ASN A 265 -29.82 -14.91 -1.71
C ASN A 265 -29.02 -16.19 -2.03
N ARG A 266 -28.43 -16.87 -1.04
CA ARG A 266 -27.69 -18.13 -1.19
C ARG A 266 -28.42 -19.30 -0.49
N PRO A 267 -29.43 -19.91 -1.12
CA PRO A 267 -30.20 -20.99 -0.51
C PRO A 267 -29.40 -22.30 -0.32
N ASP A 268 -28.23 -22.40 -0.97
CA ASP A 268 -27.28 -23.50 -0.86
C ASP A 268 -26.41 -23.42 0.41
N GLU A 269 -26.35 -22.27 1.08
CA GLU A 269 -25.61 -22.06 2.31
C GLU A 269 -26.33 -22.67 3.52
N ARG A 270 -25.87 -23.85 3.95
CA ARG A 270 -26.48 -24.61 5.06
C ARG A 270 -26.27 -23.97 6.44
N ARG A 271 -25.24 -23.14 6.59
CA ARG A 271 -24.91 -22.44 7.85
C ARG A 271 -25.38 -20.98 7.87
N ALA A 272 -26.26 -20.59 6.94
CA ALA A 272 -26.67 -19.19 6.77
C ALA A 272 -27.22 -18.57 8.06
N GLU A 273 -28.05 -19.32 8.81
CA GLU A 273 -28.63 -18.82 10.07
C GLU A 273 -27.58 -18.61 11.16
N GLU A 274 -26.61 -19.52 11.27
CA GLU A 274 -25.51 -19.45 12.23
C GLU A 274 -24.57 -18.28 11.91
N ILE A 275 -24.16 -18.18 10.64
CA ILE A 275 -23.33 -17.08 10.11
C ILE A 275 -24.02 -15.73 10.36
N LEU A 276 -25.31 -15.62 10.02
CA LEU A 276 -26.06 -14.38 10.19
C LEU A 276 -26.17 -13.99 11.67
N LYS A 277 -26.43 -14.96 12.56
CA LYS A 277 -26.51 -14.71 14.00
C LYS A 277 -25.19 -14.16 14.54
N ALA A 278 -24.07 -14.76 14.17
CA ALA A 278 -22.75 -14.36 14.65
C ALA A 278 -22.30 -13.01 14.06
N MET A 279 -22.48 -12.79 12.77
CA MET A 279 -22.19 -11.49 12.13
C MET A 279 -23.10 -10.38 12.67
N ASN A 280 -24.36 -10.67 13.01
CA ASN A 280 -25.24 -9.70 13.65
C ASN A 280 -24.79 -9.36 15.08
N HIS A 281 -24.29 -10.35 15.84
CA HIS A 281 -23.68 -10.09 17.15
C HIS A 281 -22.44 -9.19 17.01
N LEU A 282 -21.57 -9.47 16.04
CA LEU A 282 -20.42 -8.63 15.71
C LEU A 282 -20.85 -7.21 15.34
N ASN A 283 -21.87 -7.05 14.49
CA ASN A 283 -22.43 -5.77 14.09
C ASN A 283 -22.90 -4.92 15.27
N ASN A 284 -23.62 -5.52 16.22
CA ASN A 284 -24.07 -4.80 17.41
C ASN A 284 -22.93 -4.32 18.32
N ASN A 285 -21.72 -4.86 18.16
CA ASN A 285 -20.54 -4.55 18.97
C ASN A 285 -19.36 -4.02 18.14
N ALA A 286 -19.57 -3.67 16.86
CA ALA A 286 -18.50 -3.47 15.88
C ALA A 286 -17.48 -2.42 16.33
N LEU A 287 -17.92 -1.23 16.76
CA LEU A 287 -17.03 -0.20 17.30
C LEU A 287 -16.19 -0.66 18.49
N HIS A 288 -16.76 -1.45 19.40
CA HIS A 288 -16.05 -1.94 20.58
C HIS A 288 -14.99 -2.98 20.20
N VAL A 289 -15.38 -3.95 19.35
CA VAL A 289 -14.47 -4.99 18.84
C VAL A 289 -13.34 -4.35 18.05
N PHE A 290 -13.65 -3.48 17.10
CA PHE A 290 -12.65 -2.77 16.29
C PHE A 290 -11.63 -2.03 17.17
N LYS A 291 -12.10 -1.23 18.13
CA LYS A 291 -11.23 -0.52 19.08
C LYS A 291 -10.37 -1.47 19.91
N GLY A 292 -10.89 -2.64 20.28
CA GLY A 292 -10.13 -3.67 21.01
C GLY A 292 -9.01 -4.29 20.16
N LEU A 293 -9.27 -4.52 18.88
CA LEU A 293 -8.32 -5.11 17.93
C LEU A 293 -7.19 -4.14 17.58
N VAL A 294 -7.49 -2.87 17.30
CA VAL A 294 -6.47 -1.88 16.88
C VAL A 294 -5.73 -1.22 18.03
N ARG A 295 -6.19 -1.40 19.28
CA ARG A 295 -5.53 -0.80 20.44
C ARG A 295 -4.20 -1.53 20.75
N PRO A 296 -3.10 -0.78 20.93
CA PRO A 296 -1.84 -1.31 21.45
C PRO A 296 -2.02 -2.01 22.81
N THR A 297 -1.40 -3.17 22.96
CA THR A 297 -1.38 -3.95 24.21
C THR A 297 0.06 -4.09 24.71
N SER A 298 0.25 -4.32 26.00
CA SER A 298 1.59 -4.65 26.54
C SER A 298 2.03 -6.09 26.29
N GLU A 299 1.12 -6.96 25.83
CA GLU A 299 1.33 -8.41 25.73
C GLU A 299 1.88 -8.85 24.36
N PHE A 300 1.72 -8.03 23.34
CA PHE A 300 2.20 -8.28 21.98
C PHE A 300 2.72 -6.97 21.36
N PRO A 301 3.83 -6.99 20.60
CA PRO A 301 4.43 -5.76 20.11
C PRO A 301 3.57 -5.04 19.08
N THR A 302 3.74 -3.73 19.04
CA THR A 302 3.24 -2.90 17.96
C THR A 302 4.36 -2.50 17.01
N THR A 303 4.05 -2.56 15.72
CA THR A 303 4.96 -2.24 14.62
C THR A 303 4.30 -1.25 13.67
N LEU A 304 5.07 -0.72 12.72
CA LEU A 304 4.49 -0.17 11.50
C LEU A 304 3.77 -1.30 10.76
N VAL A 305 2.52 -1.08 10.36
CA VAL A 305 1.69 -2.03 9.61
C VAL A 305 1.06 -1.32 8.42
N HIS A 306 0.84 -2.04 7.33
CA HIS A 306 0.22 -1.56 6.11
C HIS A 306 -1.28 -1.33 6.27
N MET A 307 -1.99 -2.22 6.98
CA MET A 307 -3.45 -2.22 7.24
C MET A 307 -4.35 -2.33 6.00
N ASP A 308 -3.76 -2.45 4.82
CA ASP A 308 -4.45 -2.72 3.56
C ASP A 308 -3.62 -3.70 2.71
N LEU A 309 -3.10 -4.76 3.32
CA LEU A 309 -2.22 -5.72 2.65
C LEU A 309 -3.05 -6.84 2.00
N TRP A 310 -3.27 -6.73 0.68
CA TRP A 310 -3.97 -7.72 -0.13
C TRP A 310 -3.39 -7.73 -1.56
N SER A 311 -3.73 -8.74 -2.37
CA SER A 311 -3.07 -9.03 -3.65
C SER A 311 -3.02 -7.87 -4.64
N ASP A 312 -4.00 -6.96 -4.64
CA ASP A 312 -4.03 -5.83 -5.59
C ASP A 312 -3.06 -4.71 -5.24
N ASN A 313 -2.57 -4.70 -4.00
CA ASN A 313 -1.54 -3.80 -3.46
C ASN A 313 -0.14 -4.44 -3.47
N LEU A 314 0.00 -5.59 -4.14
CA LEU A 314 1.26 -6.31 -4.29
C LEU A 314 1.63 -6.39 -5.77
N LEU A 315 2.89 -6.09 -6.05
CA LEU A 315 3.48 -6.24 -7.37
C LEU A 315 4.58 -7.29 -7.30
N PHE A 316 4.57 -8.22 -8.24
CA PHE A 316 5.56 -9.29 -8.30
C PHE A 316 6.39 -9.22 -9.56
N ARG A 317 7.64 -9.64 -9.45
CA ARG A 317 8.57 -9.83 -10.56
C ARG A 317 9.39 -11.09 -10.31
N VAL A 318 9.62 -11.88 -11.35
CA VAL A 318 10.55 -13.01 -11.27
C VAL A 318 11.95 -12.47 -10.98
N LYS A 319 12.64 -13.07 -10.02
CA LYS A 319 14.04 -12.72 -9.75
C LYS A 319 14.88 -12.96 -10.99
N GLU A 320 15.87 -12.10 -11.21
CA GLU A 320 16.73 -12.18 -12.40
C GLU A 320 17.43 -13.54 -12.53
N GLU A 321 17.81 -14.14 -11.40
CA GLU A 321 18.42 -15.46 -11.29
C GLU A 321 17.52 -16.58 -11.86
N ASP A 322 16.20 -16.39 -11.81
CA ASP A 322 15.19 -17.37 -12.21
C ASP A 322 14.44 -16.94 -13.48
N ALA A 323 14.94 -15.95 -14.23
CA ALA A 323 14.26 -15.39 -15.39
C ALA A 323 13.92 -16.40 -16.50
N GLU A 324 14.66 -17.52 -16.57
CA GLU A 324 14.41 -18.60 -17.54
C GLU A 324 13.53 -19.74 -16.97
N MET A 325 13.16 -19.69 -15.69
CA MET A 325 12.35 -20.72 -15.04
C MET A 325 10.85 -20.54 -15.33
N PRO A 326 10.05 -21.63 -15.29
CA PRO A 326 8.59 -21.51 -15.25
C PRO A 326 8.18 -20.63 -14.06
N LEU A 327 7.20 -19.74 -14.26
CA LEU A 327 6.71 -18.82 -13.22
C LEU A 327 6.25 -19.53 -11.93
N GLU A 328 5.81 -20.77 -12.06
CA GLU A 328 5.35 -21.64 -10.96
C GLU A 328 6.49 -22.13 -10.07
N GLU A 329 7.73 -22.11 -10.56
CA GLU A 329 8.93 -22.61 -9.88
C GLU A 329 9.93 -21.49 -9.53
N ALA A 330 9.75 -20.30 -10.09
CA ALA A 330 10.64 -19.16 -9.93
C ALA A 330 10.41 -18.42 -8.61
N ASP A 331 11.50 -17.98 -7.99
CA ASP A 331 11.44 -17.03 -6.89
C ASP A 331 10.97 -15.64 -7.37
N LEU A 332 10.25 -14.95 -6.50
CA LEU A 332 9.66 -13.64 -6.79
C LEU A 332 10.24 -12.56 -5.88
N ASP A 333 10.55 -11.41 -6.48
CA ASP A 333 10.56 -10.14 -5.77
C ASP A 333 9.12 -9.66 -5.58
N CYS A 334 8.82 -9.15 -4.39
CA CYS A 334 7.54 -8.54 -4.06
C CYS A 334 7.76 -7.07 -3.71
N THR A 335 7.00 -6.18 -4.33
CA THR A 335 6.94 -4.76 -3.97
C THR A 335 5.56 -4.42 -3.43
N ILE A 336 5.52 -3.73 -2.29
CA ILE A 336 4.27 -3.30 -1.64
C ILE A 336 3.96 -1.86 -2.05
N ILE A 337 2.74 -1.63 -2.54
CA ILE A 337 2.24 -0.32 -2.95
C ILE A 337 1.04 0.09 -2.11
N ASP A 338 0.61 1.34 -2.24
CA ASP A 338 -0.60 1.88 -1.62
C ASP A 338 -0.59 1.92 -0.08
N TRP A 339 0.38 2.67 0.47
CA TRP A 339 0.60 2.84 1.90
C TRP A 339 -0.40 3.81 2.57
N GLN A 340 -1.59 3.97 2.00
CA GLN A 340 -2.58 4.96 2.41
C GLN A 340 -3.23 4.65 3.78
N MET A 341 -3.20 3.39 4.20
CA MET A 341 -3.72 2.92 5.50
C MET A 341 -2.64 2.70 6.55
N VAL A 342 -1.37 3.00 6.23
CA VAL A 342 -0.23 2.74 7.11
C VAL A 342 -0.47 3.30 8.51
N SER A 343 -0.18 2.46 9.52
CA SER A 343 -0.53 2.73 10.91
C SER A 343 0.44 2.06 11.88
N VAL A 344 0.29 2.37 13.17
CA VAL A 344 0.87 1.54 14.24
C VAL A 344 -0.14 0.48 14.64
N GLY A 345 0.27 -0.79 14.65
CA GLY A 345 -0.63 -1.91 14.93
C GLY A 345 0.12 -3.20 15.23
N ARG A 346 -0.64 -4.30 15.38
CA ARG A 346 -0.05 -5.62 15.56
C ARG A 346 0.39 -6.14 14.20
N PRO A 347 1.61 -6.69 14.05
CA PRO A 347 2.08 -7.15 12.76
C PRO A 347 1.23 -8.29 12.17
N THR A 348 0.48 -9.00 13.00
CA THR A 348 -0.47 -10.04 12.58
C THR A 348 -1.65 -9.50 11.78
N HIS A 349 -1.96 -8.19 11.87
CA HIS A 349 -3.03 -7.58 11.08
C HIS A 349 -2.77 -7.75 9.58
N ASP A 350 -1.56 -7.45 9.13
CA ASP A 350 -1.20 -7.54 7.71
C ASP A 350 -1.15 -8.98 7.22
N ILE A 351 -0.66 -9.91 8.05
CA ILE A 351 -0.64 -11.35 7.70
C ILE A 351 -2.07 -11.90 7.61
N ALA A 352 -2.97 -11.47 8.50
CA ALA A 352 -4.37 -11.88 8.45
C ALA A 352 -5.10 -11.26 7.24
N LEU A 353 -4.89 -9.98 6.94
CA LEU A 353 -5.45 -9.34 5.74
C LEU A 353 -4.98 -10.06 4.47
N LEU A 354 -3.68 -10.32 4.37
CA LEU A 354 -3.09 -11.00 3.22
C LEU A 354 -3.73 -12.38 3.01
N THR A 355 -3.74 -13.20 4.06
CA THR A 355 -4.19 -14.60 3.97
C THR A 355 -5.70 -14.73 3.80
N ILE A 356 -6.50 -13.92 4.49
CA ILE A 356 -7.97 -13.97 4.41
C ILE A 356 -8.48 -13.38 3.09
N LEU A 357 -7.90 -12.26 2.65
CA LEU A 357 -8.39 -11.54 1.46
C LEU A 357 -7.80 -12.08 0.16
N SER A 358 -6.62 -12.72 0.20
CA SER A 358 -5.86 -12.99 -1.03
C SER A 358 -5.55 -14.46 -1.28
N MET A 359 -5.76 -15.37 -0.33
CA MET A 359 -5.53 -16.81 -0.56
C MET A 359 -6.83 -17.57 -0.78
N ASP A 360 -6.81 -18.53 -1.71
CA ASP A 360 -7.86 -19.54 -1.79
C ASP A 360 -8.05 -20.25 -0.44
N SER A 361 -9.29 -20.59 -0.11
CA SER A 361 -9.65 -21.15 1.20
C SER A 361 -8.98 -22.48 1.50
N ASP A 362 -8.90 -23.38 0.51
CA ASP A 362 -8.30 -24.70 0.71
C ASP A 362 -6.79 -24.58 0.80
N LEU A 363 -6.18 -23.78 -0.08
CA LEU A 363 -4.76 -23.48 0.00
C LEU A 363 -4.38 -22.86 1.36
N ARG A 364 -5.17 -21.89 1.85
CA ARG A 364 -4.97 -21.26 3.16
C ARG A 364 -4.98 -22.30 4.28
N ARG A 365 -5.97 -23.17 4.32
CA ARG A 365 -6.07 -24.23 5.35
C ARG A 365 -4.87 -25.18 5.29
N ASP A 366 -4.35 -25.46 4.11
CA ASP A 366 -3.22 -26.35 3.91
C ASP A 366 -1.88 -25.74 4.37
N ILE A 367 -1.61 -24.45 4.06
CA ILE A 367 -0.26 -23.87 4.24
C ILE A 367 -0.14 -22.78 5.30
N LEU A 368 -1.24 -22.31 5.91
CA LEU A 368 -1.20 -21.18 6.85
C LEU A 368 -0.19 -21.37 7.99
N HIS A 369 -0.08 -22.59 8.53
CA HIS A 369 0.88 -22.91 9.58
C HIS A 369 2.34 -22.68 9.12
N LEU A 370 2.67 -23.03 7.87
CA LEU A 370 3.98 -22.80 7.27
C LEU A 370 4.23 -21.30 7.05
N VAL A 371 3.21 -20.56 6.63
CA VAL A 371 3.30 -19.10 6.45
C VAL A 371 3.61 -18.40 7.78
N LEU A 372 2.92 -18.79 8.86
CA LEU A 372 3.14 -18.21 10.20
C LEU A 372 4.50 -18.62 10.78
N GLU A 373 4.93 -19.86 10.57
CA GLU A 373 6.26 -20.32 10.98
C GLU A 373 7.36 -19.54 10.24
N TYR A 374 7.22 -19.39 8.93
CA TYR A 374 8.14 -18.61 8.12
C TYR A 374 8.21 -17.14 8.55
N TYR A 375 7.05 -16.51 8.79
CA TYR A 375 6.98 -15.15 9.32
C TYR A 375 7.72 -15.02 10.67
N HIS A 376 7.50 -15.96 11.60
CA HIS A 376 8.18 -15.98 12.90
C HIS A 376 9.70 -16.09 12.74
N GLN A 377 10.18 -17.00 11.88
CA GLN A 377 11.60 -17.20 11.61
C GLN A 377 12.26 -15.98 10.96
N LEU A 378 11.57 -15.32 10.01
CA LEU A 378 12.04 -14.08 9.40
C LEU A 378 12.17 -12.95 10.42
N PHE A 379 11.19 -12.80 11.29
CA PHE A 379 11.21 -11.78 12.33
C PHE A 379 12.35 -12.03 13.31
N GLU A 380 12.51 -13.27 13.79
CA GLU A 380 13.61 -13.67 14.68
C GLU A 380 14.98 -13.43 14.05
N ARG A 381 15.17 -13.84 12.79
CA ARG A 381 16.40 -13.58 12.03
C ARG A 381 16.69 -12.09 11.95
N THR A 382 15.68 -11.29 11.66
CA THR A 382 15.81 -9.83 11.55
C THR A 382 16.14 -9.20 12.91
N MET A 383 15.56 -9.67 14.01
CA MET A 383 15.93 -9.24 15.37
C MET A 383 17.40 -9.54 15.69
N GLY A 384 17.88 -10.71 15.25
CA GLY A 384 19.29 -11.10 15.39
C GLY A 384 20.26 -10.13 14.71
N TRP A 385 19.91 -9.54 13.56
CA TRP A 385 20.74 -8.52 12.91
C TRP A 385 20.87 -7.22 13.72
N PHE A 386 19.94 -6.97 14.64
CA PHE A 386 19.97 -5.82 15.53
C PHE A 386 20.45 -6.16 16.94
N ASP A 387 20.95 -7.38 17.21
CA ASP A 387 21.24 -7.85 18.57
C ASP A 387 20.03 -7.67 19.52
N LEU A 388 18.83 -7.99 19.04
CA LEU A 388 17.59 -7.98 19.81
C LEU A 388 17.06 -9.40 19.99
N GLU A 389 16.40 -9.61 21.12
CA GLU A 389 15.65 -10.84 21.36
C GLU A 389 14.27 -10.77 20.67
N MET A 390 13.74 -11.94 20.34
CA MET A 390 12.40 -12.06 19.77
C MET A 390 11.34 -11.54 20.75
N PRO A 391 10.44 -10.62 20.34
CA PRO A 391 9.51 -9.98 21.27
C PRO A 391 8.24 -10.77 21.60
N PHE A 392 8.04 -11.92 20.95
CA PHE A 392 6.91 -12.81 21.19
C PHE A 392 7.28 -14.25 20.85
N THR A 393 6.55 -15.21 21.42
CA THR A 393 6.66 -16.63 21.06
C THR A 393 5.77 -16.97 19.87
N TYR A 394 6.02 -18.12 19.24
CA TYR A 394 5.14 -18.64 18.20
C TYR A 394 3.69 -18.82 18.68
N ASP A 395 3.47 -19.31 19.90
CA ASP A 395 2.12 -19.46 20.47
C ASP A 395 1.40 -18.11 20.61
N GLN A 396 2.12 -17.05 21.02
CA GLN A 396 1.57 -15.68 21.05
C GLN A 396 1.24 -15.17 19.65
N LEU A 397 2.08 -15.48 18.66
CA LEU A 397 1.81 -15.14 17.25
C LEU A 397 0.51 -15.80 16.76
N ILE A 398 0.31 -17.11 17.02
CA ILE A 398 -0.91 -17.82 16.61
C ILE A 398 -2.16 -17.23 17.28
N LEU A 399 -2.08 -16.92 18.58
CA LEU A 399 -3.19 -16.32 19.32
C LEU A 399 -3.57 -14.95 18.75
N GLU A 400 -2.58 -14.09 18.50
CA GLU A 400 -2.83 -12.74 17.97
C GLU A 400 -3.23 -12.75 16.50
N PHE A 401 -2.72 -13.70 15.71
CA PHE A 401 -3.18 -13.93 14.35
C PHE A 401 -4.67 -14.29 14.29
N SER A 402 -5.14 -15.12 15.23
CA SER A 402 -6.56 -15.48 15.35
C SER A 402 -7.45 -14.24 15.58
N ASN A 403 -7.05 -13.34 16.48
CA ASN A 403 -7.73 -12.05 16.68
C ASN A 403 -7.68 -11.17 15.42
N SER A 404 -6.56 -11.20 14.70
CA SER A 404 -6.34 -10.42 13.48
C SER A 404 -7.19 -10.92 12.30
N CYS A 405 -7.56 -12.19 12.27
CA CYS A 405 -8.50 -12.72 11.27
C CYS A 405 -9.91 -12.15 11.44
N LEU A 406 -10.34 -11.87 12.68
CA LEU A 406 -11.59 -11.17 12.93
C LEU A 406 -11.53 -9.73 12.36
N LEU A 407 -10.41 -9.03 12.54
CA LEU A 407 -10.20 -7.72 11.90
C LEU A 407 -10.30 -7.82 10.37
N ALA A 408 -9.65 -8.81 9.75
CA ALA A 408 -9.69 -9.00 8.31
C ALA A 408 -11.11 -9.25 7.78
N VAL A 409 -11.92 -10.07 8.46
CA VAL A 409 -13.35 -10.26 8.14
C VAL A 409 -14.12 -8.95 8.30
N MET A 410 -13.83 -8.16 9.32
CA MET A 410 -14.47 -6.85 9.48
C MET A 410 -14.14 -5.90 8.33
N MET A 411 -12.86 -5.83 7.92
CA MET A 411 -12.39 -5.00 6.81
C MET A 411 -13.00 -5.44 5.47
N ALA A 412 -13.09 -6.76 5.23
CA ALA A 412 -13.78 -7.32 4.07
C ALA A 412 -15.26 -6.94 4.04
N THR A 413 -15.92 -6.96 5.21
CA THR A 413 -17.33 -6.58 5.34
C THR A 413 -17.54 -5.10 5.05
N CYS A 414 -16.65 -4.21 5.49
CA CYS A 414 -16.70 -2.78 5.10
C CYS A 414 -16.61 -2.58 3.58
N SER A 415 -15.95 -3.51 2.89
CA SER A 415 -15.72 -3.49 1.43
C SER A 415 -16.58 -4.52 0.68
N MET A 416 -17.77 -4.85 1.21
CA MET A 416 -18.66 -5.86 0.58
C MET A 416 -18.96 -5.57 -0.90
N ASP A 417 -19.07 -4.30 -1.29
CA ASP A 417 -19.33 -3.93 -2.69
C ASP A 417 -18.22 -4.46 -3.62
N LEU A 418 -16.95 -4.41 -3.19
CA LEU A 418 -15.81 -4.98 -3.90
C LEU A 418 -15.82 -6.52 -3.87
N VAL A 419 -16.13 -7.11 -2.71
CA VAL A 419 -16.24 -8.57 -2.57
C VAL A 419 -17.30 -9.14 -3.52
N LEU A 420 -18.44 -8.47 -3.68
CA LEU A 420 -19.53 -8.93 -4.53
C LEU A 420 -19.19 -8.90 -6.03
N MET A 421 -18.13 -8.21 -6.44
CA MET A 421 -17.72 -8.14 -7.84
C MET A 421 -17.02 -9.42 -8.34
N ASP A 422 -16.64 -10.33 -7.44
CA ASP A 422 -15.92 -11.56 -7.77
C ASP A 422 -16.40 -12.77 -6.95
N GLU A 423 -16.73 -13.87 -7.62
CA GLU A 423 -17.28 -15.07 -6.95
C GLU A 423 -16.27 -15.78 -6.03
N ASN A 424 -14.98 -15.74 -6.37
CA ASN A 424 -13.94 -16.33 -5.53
C ASN A 424 -13.72 -15.50 -4.27
N ALA A 425 -13.77 -14.17 -4.38
CA ALA A 425 -13.75 -13.27 -3.23
C ALA A 425 -14.94 -13.53 -2.28
N GLN A 426 -16.15 -13.67 -2.83
CA GLN A 426 -17.34 -14.04 -2.04
C GLN A 426 -17.14 -15.37 -1.31
N THR A 427 -16.60 -16.37 -2.01
CA THR A 427 -16.35 -17.70 -1.44
C THR A 427 -15.31 -17.65 -0.32
N ARG A 428 -14.18 -16.97 -0.54
CA ARG A 428 -13.14 -16.77 0.48
C ARG A 428 -13.66 -16.12 1.75
N LEU A 429 -14.49 -15.07 1.62
CA LEU A 429 -15.07 -14.39 2.78
C LEU A 429 -16.02 -15.33 3.55
N LEU A 430 -16.91 -16.04 2.87
CA LEU A 430 -17.81 -16.99 3.53
C LEU A 430 -17.05 -18.10 4.25
N ASP A 431 -16.03 -18.65 3.60
CA ASP A 431 -15.17 -19.68 4.19
C ASP A 431 -14.39 -19.17 5.39
N ALA A 432 -13.82 -17.96 5.32
CA ALA A 432 -13.16 -17.34 6.46
C ALA A 432 -14.12 -17.17 7.65
N ILE A 433 -15.36 -16.75 7.40
CA ILE A 433 -16.37 -16.65 8.48
C ILE A 433 -16.69 -18.02 9.07
N ARG A 434 -16.82 -19.07 8.25
CA ARG A 434 -17.03 -20.46 8.72
C ARG A 434 -15.86 -20.95 9.57
N ASP A 435 -14.62 -20.70 9.11
CA ASP A 435 -13.41 -21.07 9.83
C ASP A 435 -13.38 -20.38 11.21
N LEU A 436 -13.68 -19.07 11.28
CA LEU A 436 -13.74 -18.33 12.55
C LEU A 436 -14.86 -18.80 13.49
N LEU A 437 -15.98 -19.28 12.97
CA LEU A 437 -17.04 -19.92 13.76
C LEU A 437 -16.56 -21.24 14.36
N ASP A 438 -15.90 -22.07 13.56
CA ASP A 438 -15.40 -23.38 13.97
C ASP A 438 -14.30 -23.26 15.03
N ASP A 439 -13.45 -22.24 14.90
CA ASP A 439 -12.41 -21.88 15.86
C ASP A 439 -12.94 -21.12 17.09
N LYS A 440 -14.24 -20.79 17.12
CA LYS A 440 -14.93 -20.05 18.20
C LYS A 440 -14.35 -18.65 18.46
N ILE A 441 -13.75 -18.06 17.43
CA ILE A 441 -13.29 -16.67 17.44
C ILE A 441 -14.49 -15.76 17.20
N LEU A 442 -15.31 -16.10 16.21
CA LEU A 442 -16.58 -15.45 15.97
C LEU A 442 -17.66 -16.18 16.76
N VAL A 443 -18.21 -15.55 17.80
CA VAL A 443 -19.24 -16.15 18.66
C VAL A 443 -20.62 -15.57 18.37
N ALA A 444 -21.63 -16.42 18.51
CA ALA A 444 -23.03 -16.04 18.31
C ALA A 444 -23.74 -15.55 19.60
N GLU A 445 -23.02 -15.43 20.72
CA GLU A 445 -23.55 -15.13 22.07
C GLU A 445 -22.70 -14.13 22.84
#